data_AF-A0A504YBK2-F1
#
_entry.id   AF-A0A504YBK2-F1
#
_cell.length_a   1.000
_cell.length_b   1.000
_cell.length_c   1.000
_cell.angle_alpha   90.00
_cell.angle_beta   90.00
_cell.angle_gamma   90.00
#
_symmetry.space_group_name_H-M   'P 1'
#
loop_
_entity.id
_entity.type
_entity.pdbx_description
1 polymer ?
#
loop_
_entity_poly.entity_id
_entity_poly.type
_entity_poly.pdbx_seq_one_letter_code
_entity_poly.pdbx_strand_id
1 'polypeptide(L)'
;MFSLSVFVINCDSFYGNYLLPKVKQDIEENRRLCVQLFEALIASMFRPEEFVSGVFLPWIQSEMSKTEGVILAHLIRKATLKARFASVALALTMEEEFSIPRSMVIETLLTKRYHMPEAALKRVTQYFLGFDKDCSAYFTTECRMPLSWFRSLLAFLESYHTSVEPEQRAQLIKLCRRHEHPQITTEIRRILALVPTG
;
A
#
# COMPACT_ATOMS: atom_id res chain seq x y z
N MET A 1 -7.14 18.23 -5.11
CA MET A 1 -6.60 18.51 -3.76
C MET A 1 -7.59 17.92 -2.75
N PHE A 2 -7.48 16.62 -2.43
CA PHE A 2 -8.24 16.05 -1.31
C PHE A 2 -7.68 16.71 -0.07
N SER A 3 -8.41 17.70 0.44
CA SER A 3 -8.05 18.45 1.62
C SER A 3 -7.82 17.46 2.76
N LEU A 4 -6.55 17.36 3.19
CA LEU A 4 -6.12 16.72 4.44
C LEU A 4 -6.85 17.32 5.66
N SER A 5 -7.60 18.41 5.48
CA SER A 5 -8.36 19.12 6.52
C SER A 5 -9.60 18.37 7.04
N VAL A 6 -9.95 17.20 6.50
CA VAL A 6 -11.04 16.36 7.05
C VAL A 6 -10.55 15.47 8.22
N PHE A 7 -9.24 15.29 8.38
CA PHE A 7 -8.68 14.70 9.59
C PHE A 7 -8.03 15.82 10.39
N VAL A 8 -8.79 16.42 11.31
CA VAL A 8 -8.16 17.07 12.47
C VAL A 8 -7.40 15.96 13.19
N ILE A 9 -6.08 15.91 13.01
CA ILE A 9 -5.19 14.91 13.62
C ILE A 9 -5.10 15.25 15.11
N ASN A 10 -6.13 14.89 15.87
CA ASN A 10 -5.98 14.73 17.30
C ASN A 10 -5.26 13.40 17.51
N CYS A 11 -3.92 13.47 17.59
CA CYS A 11 -3.08 12.35 18.03
C CYS A 11 -3.43 11.89 19.46
N ASP A 12 -4.23 12.66 20.20
CA ASP A 12 -4.77 12.36 21.53
C ASP A 12 -5.87 11.29 21.54
N SER A 13 -5.76 10.29 20.67
CA SER A 13 -6.63 9.11 20.71
C SER A 13 -5.94 8.00 21.51
N PHE A 14 -6.74 7.20 22.23
CA PHE A 14 -6.26 5.99 22.89
C PHE A 14 -5.43 5.09 21.95
N TYR A 15 -5.78 5.08 20.66
CA TYR A 15 -5.08 4.29 19.66
C TYR A 15 -3.64 4.74 19.40
N GLY A 16 -3.42 6.06 19.25
CA GLY A 16 -2.10 6.62 19.03
C GLY A 16 -1.23 6.61 20.29
N ASN A 17 -1.83 6.90 21.45
CA ASN A 17 -1.09 7.05 22.71
C ASN A 17 -0.82 5.73 23.44
N TYR A 18 -1.61 4.68 23.19
CA TYR A 18 -1.49 3.42 23.93
C TYR A 18 -1.46 2.19 23.03
N LEU A 19 -2.45 2.00 22.15
CA LEU A 19 -2.56 0.75 21.37
C LEU A 19 -1.36 0.55 20.45
N LEU A 20 -1.07 1.52 19.57
CA LEU A 20 0.02 1.40 18.61
C LEU A 20 1.40 1.29 19.30
N PRO A 21 1.75 2.12 20.30
CA PRO A 21 3.00 1.95 21.03
C PRO A 21 3.13 0.55 21.65
N LYS A 22 2.06 0.01 22.25
CA LYS A 22 2.11 -1.33 22.85
C LYS A 22 2.27 -2.44 21.81
N VAL A 23 1.60 -2.30 20.66
CA VAL A 23 1.75 -3.22 19.51
C VAL A 23 3.18 -3.21 18.99
N LYS A 24 3.77 -2.03 18.77
CA LYS A 24 5.15 -1.92 18.28
C LYS A 24 6.15 -2.51 19.27
N GLN A 25 5.98 -2.23 20.56
CA GLN A 25 6.80 -2.82 21.62
C GLN A 25 6.73 -4.35 21.61
N ASP A 26 5.52 -4.93 21.55
CA ASP A 26 5.33 -6.38 21.56
C ASP A 26 6.02 -7.05 20.36
N ILE A 27 5.93 -6.43 19.17
CA ILE A 27 6.59 -6.91 17.95
C ILE A 27 8.11 -6.80 18.06
N GLU A 28 8.62 -5.72 18.64
CA GLU A 28 10.06 -5.50 18.82
C GLU A 28 10.65 -6.57 19.75
N GLU A 29 10.02 -6.80 20.90
CA GLU A 29 10.45 -7.76 21.92
C GLU A 29 10.32 -9.21 21.46
N ASN A 30 9.20 -9.56 20.82
CA ASN A 30 8.86 -10.96 20.54
C ASN A 30 9.06 -11.37 19.08
N ARG A 31 9.33 -10.43 18.17
CA ARG A 31 9.36 -10.63 16.71
C ARG A 31 8.06 -11.19 16.12
N ARG A 32 6.97 -11.14 16.89
CA ARG A 32 5.60 -11.54 16.56
C ARG A 32 4.65 -10.68 17.39
N LEU A 33 3.40 -10.56 16.96
CA LEU A 33 2.36 -9.91 17.73
C LEU A 33 1.51 -10.95 18.44
N CYS A 34 1.24 -10.73 19.73
CA CYS A 34 0.33 -11.59 20.49
C CYS A 34 -1.12 -11.48 19.97
N VAL A 35 -1.89 -12.54 20.18
CA VAL A 35 -3.25 -12.67 19.60
C VAL A 35 -4.18 -11.57 20.12
N GLN A 36 -4.10 -11.23 21.41
CA GLN A 36 -4.95 -10.24 22.05
C GLN A 36 -4.73 -8.84 21.48
N LEU A 37 -3.47 -8.47 21.22
CA LEU A 37 -3.16 -7.17 20.58
C LEU A 37 -3.60 -7.16 19.12
N PHE A 38 -3.48 -8.28 18.40
CA PHE A 38 -4.01 -8.37 17.04
C PHE A 38 -5.54 -8.27 17.01
N GLU A 39 -6.25 -8.87 17.96
CA GLU A 39 -7.70 -8.72 18.12
C GLU A 39 -8.09 -7.28 18.48
N ALA A 40 -7.31 -6.61 19.33
CA ALA A 40 -7.49 -5.19 19.63
C ALA A 40 -7.30 -4.30 18.38
N LEU A 41 -6.37 -4.64 17.49
CA LEU A 41 -6.22 -3.99 16.19
C LEU A 41 -7.41 -4.24 15.27
N ILE A 42 -7.98 -5.45 15.25
CA ILE A 42 -9.22 -5.72 14.51
C ILE A 42 -10.36 -4.87 15.07
N ALA A 43 -10.47 -4.78 16.40
CA ALA A 43 -11.50 -4.02 17.07
C ALA A 43 -11.42 -2.52 16.76
N SER A 44 -10.20 -1.96 16.65
CA SER A 44 -10.04 -0.54 16.30
C SER A 44 -10.55 -0.20 14.90
N MET A 45 -10.53 -1.16 13.95
CA MET A 45 -11.04 -0.93 12.60
C MET A 45 -12.56 -0.71 12.51
N PHE A 46 -13.32 -1.03 13.57
CA PHE A 46 -14.74 -0.65 13.67
C PHE A 46 -14.94 0.87 13.87
N ARG A 47 -13.88 1.59 14.25
CA ARG A 47 -13.80 3.05 14.35
C ARG A 47 -12.81 3.57 13.31
N PRO A 48 -13.19 3.59 12.02
CA PRO A 48 -12.23 3.71 10.92
C PRO A 48 -11.53 5.07 10.85
N GLU A 49 -12.14 6.15 11.34
CA GLU A 49 -11.51 7.48 11.34
C GLU A 49 -10.35 7.49 12.34
N GLU A 50 -10.61 6.99 13.55
CA GLU A 50 -9.66 6.90 14.65
C GLU A 50 -8.60 5.81 14.40
N PHE A 51 -8.95 4.71 13.73
CA PHE A 51 -7.97 3.74 13.26
C PHE A 51 -7.02 4.36 12.24
N VAL A 52 -7.55 5.07 11.23
CA VAL A 52 -6.70 5.66 10.19
C VAL A 52 -5.77 6.71 10.79
N SER A 53 -6.28 7.61 11.63
CA SER A 53 -5.47 8.70 12.21
C SER A 53 -4.57 8.26 13.37
N GLY A 54 -5.05 7.35 14.23
CA GLY A 54 -4.35 6.96 15.47
C GLY A 54 -3.54 5.67 15.37
N VAL A 55 -3.81 4.80 14.41
CA VAL A 55 -3.06 3.55 14.20
C VAL A 55 -2.34 3.56 12.86
N PHE A 56 -3.09 3.61 11.76
CA PHE A 56 -2.54 3.36 10.43
C PHE A 56 -1.52 4.41 10.01
N LEU A 57 -1.88 5.69 10.07
CA LEU A 57 -1.03 6.78 9.62
C LEU A 57 0.29 6.86 10.42
N PRO A 58 0.29 6.89 11.76
CA PRO A 58 1.54 6.92 12.52
C PRO A 58 2.40 5.67 12.32
N TRP A 59 1.79 4.51 12.06
CA TRP A 59 2.52 3.28 11.78
C TRP A 59 3.21 3.34 10.41
N ILE A 60 2.50 3.79 9.37
CA ILE A 60 3.04 3.95 8.02
C ILE A 60 4.14 5.01 7.96
N GLN A 61 3.99 6.11 8.70
CA GLN A 61 4.99 7.18 8.79
C GLN A 61 6.24 6.79 9.59
N SER A 62 6.14 5.75 10.42
CA SER A 62 7.30 5.26 11.17
C SER A 62 8.18 4.35 10.33
N GLU A 63 9.43 4.17 10.76
CA GLU A 63 10.27 3.07 10.24
C GLU A 63 9.62 1.73 10.58
N MET A 64 9.29 0.95 9.54
CA MET A 64 8.60 -0.33 9.67
C MET A 64 9.57 -1.49 9.46
N SER A 65 9.52 -2.46 10.35
CA SER A 65 10.11 -3.77 10.12
C SER A 65 9.29 -4.61 9.14
N LYS A 66 9.91 -5.65 8.55
CA LYS A 66 9.20 -6.62 7.71
C LYS A 66 8.05 -7.30 8.46
N THR A 67 8.24 -7.61 9.74
CA THR A 67 7.23 -8.22 10.60
C THR A 67 6.00 -7.32 10.75
N GLU A 68 6.21 -6.02 10.99
CA GLU A 68 5.11 -5.04 11.05
C GLU A 68 4.35 -4.94 9.73
N GLY A 69 5.05 -4.91 8.59
CA GLY A 69 4.42 -4.94 7.27
C GLY A 69 3.54 -6.16 7.05
N VAL A 70 4.02 -7.35 7.45
CA VAL A 70 3.25 -8.60 7.37
C VAL A 70 2.01 -8.56 8.27
N ILE A 71 2.14 -8.06 9.50
CA ILE A 71 1.02 -7.94 10.45
C ILE A 71 -0.03 -6.95 9.94
N LEU A 72 0.39 -5.77 9.50
CA LEU A 72 -0.53 -4.74 9.02
C LEU A 72 -1.24 -5.18 7.73
N ALA A 73 -0.50 -5.82 6.80
CA ALA A 73 -1.11 -6.45 5.63
C ALA A 73 -2.11 -7.55 6.04
N HIS A 74 -1.78 -8.39 7.01
CA HIS A 74 -2.69 -9.43 7.49
C HIS A 74 -3.96 -8.83 8.12
N LEU A 75 -3.82 -7.76 8.91
CA LEU A 75 -4.92 -7.01 9.52
C LEU A 75 -5.91 -6.51 8.45
N ILE A 76 -5.41 -5.81 7.43
CA ILE A 76 -6.23 -5.25 6.32
C ILE A 76 -6.88 -6.36 5.48
N ARG A 77 -6.20 -7.51 5.34
CA ARG A 77 -6.78 -8.66 4.66
C ARG A 77 -7.97 -9.21 5.42
N LYS A 78 -7.82 -9.37 6.74
CA LYS A 78 -8.81 -9.98 7.65
C LYS A 78 -10.00 -9.06 7.91
N ALA A 79 -9.78 -7.77 8.10
CA ALA A 79 -10.82 -6.79 8.40
C ALA A 79 -11.01 -5.81 7.24
N THR A 80 -12.25 -5.60 6.83
CA THR A 80 -12.58 -4.81 5.64
C THR A 80 -12.79 -3.34 6.01
N LEU A 81 -12.03 -2.44 5.40
CA LEU A 81 -12.26 -0.99 5.48
C LEU A 81 -13.36 -0.59 4.49
N LYS A 82 -14.12 0.47 4.78
CA LYS A 82 -14.97 1.09 3.73
C LYS A 82 -14.07 1.68 2.65
N ALA A 83 -14.54 1.66 1.39
CA ALA A 83 -13.74 2.07 0.23
C ALA A 83 -13.09 3.46 0.39
N ARG A 84 -13.82 4.45 0.94
CA ARG A 84 -13.27 5.79 1.23
C ARG A 84 -12.00 5.77 2.11
N PHE A 85 -11.98 4.93 3.15
CA PHE A 85 -10.85 4.82 4.06
C PHE A 85 -9.72 4.01 3.46
N ALA A 86 -10.04 2.97 2.68
CA ALA A 86 -9.03 2.22 1.94
C ALA A 86 -8.31 3.12 0.91
N SER A 87 -9.03 4.00 0.21
CA SER A 87 -8.43 4.97 -0.72
C SER A 87 -7.54 5.99 0.00
N VAL A 88 -7.93 6.47 1.19
CA VAL A 88 -7.10 7.35 2.01
C VAL A 88 -5.86 6.62 2.51
N ALA A 89 -6.02 5.42 3.08
CA ALA A 89 -4.91 4.58 3.54
C ALA A 89 -3.90 4.30 2.41
N LEU A 90 -4.39 4.00 1.21
CA LEU A 90 -3.53 3.79 0.04
C LEU A 90 -2.78 5.06 -0.34
N ALA A 91 -3.46 6.21 -0.39
CA ALA A 91 -2.83 7.48 -0.70
C ALA A 91 -1.74 7.86 0.32
N LEU A 92 -2.04 7.77 1.62
CA LEU A 92 -1.08 8.01 2.70
C LEU A 92 0.14 7.09 2.60
N THR A 93 -0.06 5.82 2.22
CA THR A 93 1.06 4.89 2.06
C THR A 93 1.96 5.24 0.87
N MET A 94 1.39 5.78 -0.20
CA MET A 94 2.13 6.18 -1.41
C MET A 94 2.82 7.56 -1.29
N GLU A 95 2.44 8.37 -0.29
CA GLU A 95 3.10 9.63 0.04
C GLU A 95 4.43 9.41 0.78
N GLU A 96 4.58 8.28 1.48
CA GLU A 96 5.81 7.89 2.16
C GLU A 96 6.86 7.29 1.23
N GLU A 97 8.12 7.30 1.66
CA GLU A 97 9.21 6.66 0.92
C GLU A 97 8.98 5.15 0.78
N PHE A 98 9.32 4.63 -0.40
CA PHE A 98 9.21 3.21 -0.69
C PHE A 98 9.98 2.37 0.33
N SER A 99 9.28 1.39 0.90
CA SER A 99 9.89 0.32 1.66
C SER A 99 9.14 -0.99 1.39
N ILE A 100 9.82 -2.12 1.56
CA ILE A 100 9.21 -3.44 1.36
C ILE A 100 7.94 -3.62 2.22
N PRO A 101 7.91 -3.24 3.52
CA PRO A 101 6.70 -3.31 4.36
C PRO A 101 5.53 -2.49 3.81
N ARG A 102 5.76 -1.23 3.41
CA ARG A 102 4.71 -0.37 2.84
C ARG A 102 4.18 -0.91 1.52
N SER A 103 5.06 -1.47 0.68
CA SER A 103 4.68 -2.14 -0.56
C SER A 103 3.75 -3.35 -0.31
N MET A 104 3.99 -4.15 0.74
CA MET A 104 3.06 -5.24 1.12
C MET A 104 1.67 -4.74 1.54
N VAL A 105 1.61 -3.57 2.16
CA VAL A 105 0.34 -2.92 2.53
C VAL A 105 -0.40 -2.43 1.28
N ILE A 106 0.31 -1.77 0.34
CA ILE A 106 -0.21 -1.35 -0.97
C ILE A 106 -0.78 -2.57 -1.73
N GLU A 107 -0.01 -3.64 -1.87
CA GLU A 107 -0.43 -4.90 -2.50
C GLU A 107 -1.76 -5.39 -1.92
N THR A 108 -1.87 -5.41 -0.58
CA THR A 108 -3.06 -5.91 0.09
C THR A 108 -4.27 -5.01 -0.11
N LEU A 109 -4.10 -3.68 -0.04
CA LEU A 109 -5.19 -2.73 -0.29
C LEU A 109 -5.74 -2.84 -1.72
N LEU A 110 -4.87 -3.04 -2.71
CA LEU A 110 -5.25 -3.21 -4.11
C LEU A 110 -5.95 -4.55 -4.35
N THR A 111 -5.42 -5.64 -3.78
CA THR A 111 -5.99 -6.99 -3.89
C THR A 111 -7.42 -7.08 -3.34
N LYS A 112 -7.82 -6.21 -2.41
CA LYS A 112 -9.18 -6.15 -1.87
C LYS A 112 -10.22 -5.58 -2.84
N ARG A 113 -9.82 -5.06 -4.01
CA ARG A 113 -10.72 -4.60 -5.10
C ARG A 113 -11.83 -3.64 -4.63
N TYR A 114 -11.47 -2.69 -3.77
CA TYR A 114 -12.39 -1.64 -3.34
C TYR A 114 -12.86 -0.78 -4.53
N HIS A 115 -14.11 -0.32 -4.52
CA HIS A 115 -14.58 0.69 -5.46
C HIS A 115 -13.96 2.05 -5.12
N MET A 116 -12.77 2.32 -5.66
CA MET A 116 -12.00 3.53 -5.38
C MET A 116 -12.38 4.68 -6.32
N PRO A 117 -12.32 5.95 -5.86
CA PRO A 117 -12.48 7.10 -6.74
C PRO A 117 -11.40 7.14 -7.83
N GLU A 118 -11.75 7.62 -9.03
CA GLU A 118 -10.82 7.72 -10.17
C GLU A 118 -9.55 8.51 -9.82
N ALA A 119 -9.70 9.60 -9.05
CA ALA A 119 -8.57 10.39 -8.58
C ALA A 119 -7.58 9.61 -7.70
N ALA A 120 -8.04 8.60 -6.95
CA ALA A 120 -7.15 7.72 -6.19
C ALA A 120 -6.41 6.75 -7.14
N LEU A 121 -7.10 6.19 -8.13
CA LEU A 121 -6.48 5.30 -9.12
C LEU A 121 -5.42 6.03 -9.97
N LYS A 122 -5.67 7.28 -10.36
CA LYS A 122 -4.67 8.13 -11.04
C LYS A 122 -3.40 8.31 -10.21
N ARG A 123 -3.52 8.48 -8.89
CA ARG A 123 -2.36 8.54 -8.00
C ARG A 123 -1.60 7.22 -7.93
N VAL A 124 -2.30 6.08 -7.96
CA VAL A 124 -1.64 4.76 -8.01
C VAL A 124 -0.82 4.61 -9.29
N THR A 125 -1.38 5.00 -10.44
CA THR A 125 -0.62 5.00 -11.70
C THR A 125 0.61 5.90 -11.61
N GLN A 126 0.45 7.13 -11.11
CA GLN A 126 1.55 8.07 -10.93
C GLN A 126 2.63 7.55 -9.97
N TYR A 127 2.23 6.89 -8.88
CA TYR A 127 3.14 6.26 -7.93
C TYR A 127 4.05 5.25 -8.63
N PHE A 128 3.49 4.32 -9.41
CA PHE A 128 4.30 3.33 -10.13
C PHE A 128 5.17 3.95 -11.23
N LEU A 129 4.64 4.94 -11.96
CA LEU A 129 5.41 5.66 -12.98
C LEU A 129 6.59 6.45 -12.38
N GLY A 130 6.52 6.83 -11.11
CA GLY A 130 7.64 7.45 -10.39
C GLY A 130 8.91 6.60 -10.37
N PHE A 131 8.79 5.27 -10.49
CA PHE A 131 9.92 4.34 -10.56
C PHE A 131 10.59 4.26 -11.95
N ASP A 132 10.15 5.06 -12.94
CA ASP A 132 10.93 5.31 -14.18
C ASP A 132 12.06 6.33 -13.97
N LYS A 133 12.28 6.80 -12.74
CA LYS A 133 13.48 7.55 -12.33
C LYS A 133 14.53 6.60 -11.74
N ASP A 134 15.67 7.14 -11.32
CA ASP A 134 16.65 6.34 -10.57
C ASP A 134 16.02 5.89 -9.25
N CYS A 135 15.90 4.57 -9.10
CA CYS A 135 15.34 3.87 -7.95
C CYS A 135 16.27 2.72 -7.51
N SER A 136 17.54 2.79 -7.90
CA SER A 136 18.57 1.78 -7.58
C SER A 136 18.76 1.60 -6.08
N ALA A 137 18.47 2.64 -5.27
CA ALA A 137 18.46 2.59 -3.80
C ALA A 137 17.51 1.52 -3.23
N TYR A 138 16.47 1.12 -3.97
CA TYR A 138 15.48 0.14 -3.52
C TYR A 138 15.73 -1.27 -4.03
N PHE A 139 16.80 -1.47 -4.81
CA PHE A 139 17.06 -2.75 -5.44
C PHE A 139 17.47 -3.81 -4.42
N THR A 140 17.06 -5.05 -4.71
CA THR A 140 17.55 -6.22 -4.00
C THR A 140 19.00 -6.50 -4.40
N THR A 141 19.61 -7.50 -3.77
CA THR A 141 20.94 -8.02 -4.13
C THR A 141 21.05 -8.51 -5.58
N GLU A 142 19.92 -8.71 -6.25
CA GLU A 142 19.83 -9.11 -7.66
C GLU A 142 19.70 -7.91 -8.60
N CYS A 143 19.98 -6.69 -8.11
CA CYS A 143 19.94 -5.44 -8.87
C CYS A 143 18.57 -5.16 -9.53
N ARG A 144 17.47 -5.50 -8.85
CA ARG A 144 16.10 -5.30 -9.32
C ARG A 144 15.15 -4.86 -8.22
N MET A 145 13.99 -4.31 -8.60
CA MET A 145 12.92 -3.97 -7.65
C MET A 145 12.48 -5.19 -6.82
N PRO A 146 12.06 -5.00 -5.56
CA PRO A 146 11.61 -6.10 -4.71
C PRO A 146 10.32 -6.77 -5.23
N LEU A 147 10.15 -8.05 -4.90
CA LEU A 147 8.97 -8.83 -5.29
C LEU A 147 7.64 -8.18 -4.90
N SER A 148 7.56 -7.55 -3.73
CA SER A 148 6.34 -6.86 -3.27
C SER A 148 5.94 -5.70 -4.19
N TRP A 149 6.91 -5.00 -4.79
CA TRP A 149 6.63 -3.94 -5.77
C TRP A 149 5.98 -4.51 -7.03
N PHE A 150 6.53 -5.60 -7.57
CA PHE A 150 5.97 -6.29 -8.74
C PHE A 150 4.56 -6.83 -8.46
N ARG A 151 4.35 -7.44 -7.28
CA ARG A 151 3.02 -7.93 -6.87
C ARG A 151 2.01 -6.81 -6.69
N SER A 152 2.42 -5.68 -6.12
CA SER A 152 1.58 -4.49 -5.99
C SER A 152 1.14 -3.95 -7.35
N LEU A 153 2.07 -3.83 -8.30
CA LEU A 153 1.76 -3.37 -9.65
C LEU A 153 0.82 -4.35 -10.38
N LEU A 154 1.06 -5.65 -10.24
CA LEU A 154 0.17 -6.67 -10.79
C LEU A 154 -1.23 -6.57 -10.20
N ALA A 155 -1.37 -6.51 -8.87
CA ALA A 155 -2.66 -6.40 -8.18
C ALA A 155 -3.44 -5.15 -8.60
N PHE A 156 -2.74 -4.03 -8.83
CA PHE A 156 -3.33 -2.81 -9.39
C PHE A 156 -3.91 -3.06 -10.79
N LEU A 157 -3.12 -3.62 -11.71
CA LEU A 157 -3.55 -3.81 -13.10
C LEU A 157 -4.64 -4.87 -13.24
N GLU A 158 -4.55 -5.99 -12.52
CA GLU A 158 -5.61 -7.01 -12.50
C GLU A 158 -6.97 -6.43 -12.12
N SER A 159 -6.97 -5.47 -11.20
CA SER A 159 -8.19 -4.93 -10.61
C SER A 159 -8.68 -3.64 -11.30
N TYR A 160 -7.75 -2.84 -11.84
CA TYR A 160 -8.03 -1.46 -12.27
C TYR A 160 -7.37 -1.09 -13.61
N HIS A 161 -6.98 -2.04 -14.47
CA HIS A 161 -6.42 -1.70 -15.79
C HIS A 161 -7.31 -0.79 -16.64
N THR A 162 -8.63 -0.83 -16.47
CA THR A 162 -9.58 0.04 -17.18
C THR A 162 -9.46 1.51 -16.82
N SER A 163 -8.83 1.86 -15.69
CA SER A 163 -8.57 3.25 -15.31
C SER A 163 -7.24 3.80 -15.85
N VAL A 164 -6.46 2.98 -16.57
CA VAL A 164 -5.17 3.37 -17.14
C VAL A 164 -5.40 4.02 -18.51
N GLU A 165 -4.91 5.25 -18.67
CA GLU A 165 -5.00 5.98 -19.93
C GLU A 165 -4.01 5.41 -20.98
N PRO A 166 -4.29 5.51 -22.29
CA PRO A 166 -3.41 4.95 -23.34
C PRO A 166 -1.96 5.45 -23.28
N GLU A 167 -1.75 6.71 -22.92
CA GLU A 167 -0.40 7.27 -22.75
C GLU A 167 0.33 6.69 -21.53
N GLN A 168 -0.38 6.54 -20.41
CA GLN A 168 0.14 5.90 -19.20
C GLN A 168 0.49 4.43 -19.45
N ARG A 169 -0.31 3.72 -20.26
CA ARG A 169 -0.02 2.36 -20.69
C ARG A 169 1.32 2.26 -21.40
N ALA A 170 1.62 3.17 -22.33
CA ALA A 170 2.91 3.18 -23.04
C ALA A 170 4.08 3.40 -22.06
N GLN A 171 3.92 4.28 -21.07
CA GLN A 171 4.90 4.51 -20.02
C GLN A 171 5.08 3.29 -19.10
N LEU A 172 4.00 2.61 -18.72
CA LEU A 172 4.06 1.37 -17.93
C LEU A 172 4.74 0.22 -18.69
N ILE A 173 4.54 0.12 -20.01
CA ILE A 173 5.28 -0.86 -20.84
C ILE A 173 6.78 -0.56 -20.81
N LYS A 174 7.18 0.71 -20.94
CA LYS A 174 8.59 1.14 -20.81
C LYS A 174 9.14 0.81 -19.42
N LEU A 175 8.38 1.09 -18.37
CA LEU A 175 8.74 0.77 -16.98
C LEU A 175 9.01 -0.73 -16.81
N CYS A 176 8.15 -1.58 -17.37
CA CYS A 176 8.29 -3.05 -17.35
C CYS A 176 9.46 -3.60 -18.18
N ARG A 177 10.12 -2.78 -19.00
CA ARG A 177 11.38 -3.15 -19.67
C ARG A 177 12.59 -2.83 -18.81
N ARG A 178 12.49 -1.79 -17.99
CA ARG A 178 13.54 -1.43 -17.03
C ARG A 178 13.53 -2.36 -15.83
N HIS A 179 12.35 -2.63 -15.30
CA HIS A 179 12.14 -3.47 -14.13
C HIS A 179 11.48 -4.77 -14.56
N GLU A 180 12.23 -5.87 -14.55
CA GLU A 180 11.74 -7.16 -15.02
C GLU A 180 11.81 -8.24 -13.93
N HIS A 181 10.68 -8.93 -13.74
CA HIS A 181 10.58 -10.14 -12.97
C HIS A 181 10.11 -11.27 -13.91
N PRO A 182 10.84 -12.40 -14.02
CA PRO A 182 10.63 -13.42 -15.05
C PRO A 182 9.18 -13.92 -15.18
N GLN A 183 8.50 -14.12 -14.05
CA GLN A 183 7.12 -14.64 -14.04
C GLN A 183 6.03 -13.55 -13.98
N ILE A 184 6.28 -12.44 -13.29
CA ILE A 184 5.23 -11.44 -12.98
C ILE A 184 5.13 -10.40 -14.09
N THR A 185 6.27 -9.94 -14.61
CA THR A 185 6.28 -8.93 -15.68
C THR A 185 5.58 -9.45 -16.94
N THR A 186 5.66 -10.74 -17.22
CA THR A 186 4.94 -11.39 -18.32
C THR A 186 3.42 -11.24 -18.16
N GLU A 187 2.88 -11.48 -16.97
CA GLU A 187 1.45 -11.31 -16.70
C GLU A 187 1.04 -9.83 -16.73
N ILE A 188 1.86 -8.93 -16.18
CA ILE A 188 1.64 -7.48 -16.27
C ILE A 188 1.51 -7.04 -17.74
N ARG A 189 2.42 -7.50 -18.61
CA ARG A 189 2.38 -7.17 -20.04
C ARG A 189 1.13 -7.73 -20.72
N ARG A 190 0.68 -8.93 -20.32
CA ARG A 190 -0.57 -9.53 -20.82
C ARG A 190 -1.77 -8.64 -20.49
N ILE A 191 -1.87 -8.14 -19.27
CA ILE A 191 -2.97 -7.25 -18.84
C ILE A 191 -2.88 -5.90 -19.56
N LEU A 192 -1.69 -5.32 -19.68
CA LEU A 192 -1.51 -4.05 -20.41
C LEU A 192 -1.90 -4.17 -21.90
N ALA A 193 -1.81 -5.35 -22.50
CA ALA A 193 -2.29 -5.58 -23.86
C ALA A 193 -3.82 -5.43 -24.01
N LEU A 194 -4.58 -5.62 -22.92
CA LEU A 194 -6.04 -5.45 -22.88
C LEU A 194 -6.47 -3.98 -22.80
N VAL A 195 -5.58 -3.08 -22.39
CA VAL A 195 -5.86 -1.64 -22.31
C VAL A 195 -5.90 -1.06 -23.73
N PRO A 196 -6.96 -0.32 -24.12
CA PRO A 196 -7.11 0.22 -25.46
C PRO A 196 -5.88 1.03 -25.91
N THR A 197 -5.46 0.80 -27.14
CA THR A 197 -4.64 1.72 -27.91
C THR A 197 -5.58 2.78 -28.48
N GLY A 198 -5.58 3.98 -27.92
CA GLY A 198 -6.34 5.11 -28.45
C GLY A 198 -6.00 5.42 -29.91
#